data_AF-A0A2V5X9Y2-F1
#
_entry.id   AF-A0A2V5X9Y2-F1
#
_cell.length_a   1.000
_cell.length_b   1.000
_cell.length_c   1.000
_cell.angle_alpha   90.00
_cell.angle_beta   90.00
_cell.angle_gamma   90.00
#
_symmetry.space_group_name_H-M   'P 1'
#
loop_
_entity.id
_entity.type
_entity.pdbx_description
1 polymer ?
#
loop_
_entity_poly.entity_id
_entity_poly.type
_entity_poly.pdbx_seq_one_letter_code
_entity_poly.pdbx_strand_id
1 'polypeptide(L)'
;MKSAYELAMERLAKNQPIVTLTDDQKKQLADVDSTFKARIAEKELFLKDQIRTAQSAGKFEEMESLEKQLASEIRRLQEDCEAKKEKLRASFVK
;
A
#
# COMPACT_ATOMS: atom_id res chain seq x y z
N MET A 1 1.58 14.68 -17.44
CA MET A 1 0.58 13.61 -17.63
C MET A 1 -0.34 13.64 -16.42
N LYS A 2 -1.66 13.75 -16.62
CA LYS A 2 -2.63 13.71 -15.50
C LYS A 2 -2.68 12.29 -14.92
N SER A 3 -2.75 12.17 -13.60
CA SER A 3 -2.85 10.89 -12.90
C SER A 3 -4.23 10.25 -13.11
N ALA A 4 -4.32 8.92 -13.07
CA ALA A 4 -5.58 8.18 -13.18
C ALA A 4 -6.63 8.64 -12.13
N TYR A 5 -6.16 9.10 -10.97
CA TYR A 5 -7.00 9.68 -9.92
C TYR A 5 -7.61 11.03 -10.37
N GLU A 6 -6.85 11.90 -11.01
CA GLU A 6 -7.33 13.20 -11.49
C GLU A 6 -8.36 13.02 -12.62
N LEU A 7 -8.15 12.01 -13.48
CA LEU A 7 -9.09 11.67 -14.55
C LEU A 7 -10.40 11.07 -14.01
N ALA A 8 -10.32 10.26 -12.95
CA ALA A 8 -11.49 9.72 -12.26
C ALA A 8 -12.28 10.82 -11.52
N MET A 9 -11.57 11.77 -10.91
CA MET A 9 -12.18 12.92 -10.23
C MET A 9 -12.81 13.92 -11.21
N GLU A 10 -12.24 14.16 -12.39
CA GLU A 10 -12.86 14.97 -13.46
C GLU A 10 -14.22 14.41 -13.91
N ARG A 11 -14.39 13.08 -13.90
CA ARG A 11 -15.68 12.44 -14.22
C ARG A 11 -16.70 12.56 -13.07
N LEU A 12 -16.23 12.47 -11.83
CA LEU A 12 -17.06 12.62 -10.61
C LEU A 12 -17.53 14.08 -10.39
N ALA A 13 -16.68 15.03 -10.77
CA ALA A 13 -16.87 16.48 -10.64
C ALA A 13 -18.11 17.05 -11.33
N LYS A 14 -18.66 16.38 -12.35
CA LYS A 14 -19.81 16.89 -13.10
C LYS A 14 -21.12 16.86 -12.30
N ASN A 15 -21.22 16.06 -11.24
CA ASN A 15 -22.46 15.81 -10.51
C ASN A 15 -22.39 16.04 -8.97
N GLN A 16 -21.23 16.41 -8.42
CA GLN A 16 -21.02 16.64 -6.98
C GLN A 16 -19.93 17.72 -6.79
N PRO A 17 -19.95 18.52 -5.70
CA PRO A 17 -18.87 19.46 -5.39
C PRO A 17 -17.53 18.71 -5.28
N ILE A 18 -16.53 19.20 -6.03
CA ILE A 18 -15.19 18.61 -6.06
C ILE A 18 -14.51 18.91 -4.72
N VAL A 19 -14.41 17.91 -3.85
CA VAL A 19 -13.52 18.00 -2.69
C VAL A 19 -12.08 17.91 -3.22
N THR A 20 -11.50 19.07 -3.51
CA THR A 20 -10.08 19.18 -3.86
C THR A 20 -9.28 19.09 -2.57
N LEU A 21 -8.37 18.12 -2.49
CA LEU A 21 -7.47 18.01 -1.34
C LEU A 21 -6.46 19.16 -1.37
N THR A 22 -6.22 19.78 -0.22
CA THR A 22 -5.12 20.73 -0.05
C THR A 22 -3.77 20.03 -0.22
N ASP A 23 -2.72 20.78 -0.49
CA ASP A 23 -1.39 20.18 -0.63
C ASP A 23 -0.90 19.52 0.67
N ASP A 24 -1.30 20.05 1.83
CA ASP A 24 -1.06 19.42 3.13
C ASP A 24 -1.81 18.08 3.27
N GLN A 25 -3.08 17.99 2.84
CA GLN A 25 -3.84 16.75 2.86
C GLN A 25 -3.25 15.69 1.92
N LYS A 26 -2.80 16.11 0.73
CA LYS A 26 -2.06 15.23 -0.20
C LYS A 26 -0.76 14.74 0.41
N LYS A 27 -0.02 15.63 1.09
CA LYS A 27 1.23 15.28 1.77
C LYS A 27 0.99 14.25 2.87
N GLN A 28 -0.04 14.43 3.69
CA GLN A 28 -0.37 13.46 4.74
C GLN A 28 -0.72 12.07 4.17
N LEU A 29 -1.42 12.01 3.03
CA LEU A 29 -1.68 10.73 2.34
C LEU A 29 -0.38 10.11 1.78
N ALA A 30 0.49 10.92 1.19
CA ALA A 30 1.78 10.47 0.67
C ALA A 30 2.71 9.96 1.79
N ASP A 31 2.67 10.57 2.97
CA ASP A 31 3.43 10.11 4.15
C ASP A 31 2.95 8.74 4.62
N VAL A 32 1.63 8.49 4.58
CA VAL A 32 1.06 7.15 4.83
C VAL A 32 1.57 6.15 3.81
N ASP A 33 1.49 6.46 2.50
CA ASP A 33 1.98 5.58 1.44
C ASP A 33 3.48 5.28 1.60
N SER A 34 4.30 6.29 1.87
CA SER A 34 5.74 6.14 2.09
C SER A 34 6.05 5.22 3.27
N THR A 35 5.34 5.42 4.38
CA THR A 35 5.49 4.60 5.59
C THR A 35 5.18 3.13 5.31
N PHE A 36 4.06 2.84 4.65
CA PHE A 36 3.69 1.46 4.34
C PHE A 36 4.59 0.84 3.27
N LYS A 37 5.05 1.62 2.29
CA LYS A 37 6.03 1.16 1.30
C LYS A 37 7.35 0.75 1.96
N ALA A 38 7.83 1.51 2.93
CA ALA A 38 9.02 1.15 3.70
C ALA A 38 8.82 -0.16 4.48
N ARG A 39 7.68 -0.32 5.16
CA ARG A 39 7.35 -1.56 5.89
C ARG A 39 7.23 -2.78 4.97
N ILE A 40 6.63 -2.62 3.79
CA ILE A 40 6.54 -3.69 2.78
C ILE A 40 7.95 -4.07 2.32
N ALA A 41 8.81 -3.10 2.00
CA ALA A 41 10.17 -3.35 1.55
C ALA A 41 11.01 -4.09 2.62
N GLU A 42 10.86 -3.71 3.89
CA GLU A 42 11.52 -4.38 5.01
C GLU A 42 11.09 -5.85 5.13
N LYS A 43 9.77 -6.12 5.07
CA LYS A 43 9.22 -7.48 5.12
C LYS A 43 9.61 -8.32 3.92
N GLU A 44 9.59 -7.73 2.74
CA GLU A 44 10.05 -8.38 1.51
C GLU A 44 11.51 -8.78 1.60
N LEU A 45 12.38 -7.86 2.03
CA LEU A 45 13.81 -8.13 2.17
C LEU A 45 14.05 -9.32 3.11
N PHE A 46 13.42 -9.27 4.28
CA PHE A 46 13.56 -10.30 5.31
C PHE A 46 13.09 -11.68 4.84
N LEU A 47 11.87 -11.78 4.30
CA LEU A 47 11.32 -13.08 3.88
C LEU A 47 12.00 -13.61 2.61
N LYS A 48 12.40 -12.74 1.67
CA LYS A 48 13.15 -13.17 0.48
C LYS A 48 14.52 -13.76 0.85
N ASP A 49 15.17 -13.24 1.89
CA ASP A 49 16.43 -13.80 2.39
C ASP A 49 16.22 -15.20 3.01
N GLN A 50 15.13 -15.38 3.76
CA GLN A 50 14.75 -16.70 4.29
C GLN A 50 14.39 -17.70 3.19
N ILE A 51 13.63 -17.27 2.18
CA ILE A 51 13.28 -18.08 1.00
C ILE A 51 14.55 -18.55 0.29
N ARG A 52 15.52 -17.65 0.06
CA ARG A 52 16.81 -17.99 -0.56
C ARG A 52 17.60 -18.99 0.29
N THR A 53 17.57 -18.84 1.61
CA THR A 53 18.20 -19.77 2.54
C THR A 53 17.54 -21.16 2.47
N ALA A 54 16.21 -21.23 2.51
CA ALA A 54 15.46 -22.49 2.39
C ALA A 54 15.69 -23.17 1.03
N GLN A 55 15.72 -22.38 -0.05
CA GLN A 55 16.02 -22.84 -1.41
C GLN A 55 17.42 -23.47 -1.48
N SER A 56 18.43 -22.80 -0.91
CA SER A 56 19.82 -23.29 -0.89
C SER A 56 19.97 -24.56 -0.04
N ALA A 57 19.11 -24.72 0.97
CA ALA A 57 19.05 -25.91 1.82
C ALA A 57 18.17 -27.05 1.25
N GLY A 58 17.56 -26.87 0.08
CA GLY A 58 16.66 -27.86 -0.54
C GLY A 58 15.33 -28.07 0.19
N LYS A 59 14.93 -27.11 1.04
CA LYS A 59 13.71 -27.20 1.86
C LYS A 59 12.52 -26.58 1.14
N PHE A 60 12.01 -27.27 0.13
CA PHE A 60 10.96 -26.74 -0.75
C PHE A 60 9.62 -26.48 -0.04
N GLU A 61 9.25 -27.29 0.96
CA GLU A 61 8.03 -27.03 1.75
C GLU A 61 8.14 -25.75 2.59
N GLU A 62 9.30 -25.51 3.20
CA GLU A 62 9.58 -24.28 3.95
C GLU A 62 9.57 -23.06 3.02
N MET A 63 10.16 -23.20 1.84
CA MET A 63 10.15 -22.17 0.79
C MET A 63 8.71 -21.79 0.37
N GLU A 64 7.87 -22.77 0.06
CA GLU A 64 6.47 -22.53 -0.34
C GLU A 64 5.66 -21.87 0.79
N SER A 65 5.88 -22.29 2.04
CA SER A 65 5.26 -21.68 3.21
C SER A 65 5.66 -20.20 3.35
N LEU A 66 6.96 -19.91 3.21
CA LEU A 66 7.49 -18.54 3.29
C LEU A 66 7.00 -17.65 2.15
N GLU A 67 6.83 -18.18 0.94
CA GLU A 67 6.22 -17.45 -0.19
C GLU A 67 4.75 -17.10 0.07
N LYS A 68 3.96 -18.04 0.58
CA LYS A 68 2.57 -17.79 1.00
C LYS A 68 2.50 -16.76 2.12
N GLN A 69 3.42 -16.84 3.09
CA GLN A 69 3.52 -15.86 4.15
C GLN A 69 3.84 -14.47 3.59
N LEU A 70 4.82 -14.36 2.69
CA LEU A 70 5.18 -13.09 2.06
C LEU A 70 4.00 -12.46 1.34
N ALA A 71 3.27 -13.24 0.53
CA ALA A 71 2.12 -12.76 -0.20
C ALA A 71 1.00 -12.26 0.73
N SER A 72 0.73 -12.99 1.82
CA SER A 72 -0.31 -12.60 2.78
C SER A 72 0.06 -11.34 3.58
N GLU A 73 1.31 -11.21 4.00
CA GLU A 73 1.81 -10.02 4.71
C GLU A 73 1.79 -8.76 3.83
N ILE A 74 2.24 -8.86 2.58
CA ILE A 74 2.18 -7.73 1.62
C ILE A 74 0.73 -7.29 1.44
N ARG A 75 -0.19 -8.24 1.19
CA ARG A 75 -1.60 -7.95 1.00
C ARG A 75 -2.19 -7.25 2.21
N ARG A 76 -1.94 -7.77 3.42
CA ARG A 76 -2.41 -7.16 4.67
C ARG A 76 -1.90 -5.74 4.84
N LEU A 77 -0.60 -5.49 4.56
CA LEU A 77 -0.02 -4.15 4.67
C LEU A 77 -0.62 -3.17 3.64
N GLN A 78 -0.97 -3.64 2.44
CA GLN A 78 -1.66 -2.83 1.44
C GLN A 78 -3.09 -2.50 1.88
N GLU A 79 -3.83 -3.48 2.40
CA GLU A 79 -5.19 -3.28 2.94
C GLU A 79 -5.17 -2.30 4.14
N ASP A 80 -4.21 -2.44 5.05
CA ASP A 80 -4.02 -1.51 6.17
C ASP A 80 -3.65 -0.09 5.70
N CYS A 81 -2.85 0.03 4.63
CA CYS A 81 -2.50 1.32 4.03
C CYS A 81 -3.74 2.01 3.47
N GLU A 82 -4.54 1.31 2.68
CA GLU A 82 -5.78 1.84 2.11
C GLU A 82 -6.79 2.20 3.21
N ALA A 83 -6.97 1.34 4.22
CA ALA A 83 -7.84 1.63 5.34
C ALA A 83 -7.40 2.88 6.12
N LYS A 84 -6.08 3.08 6.29
CA LYS A 84 -5.55 4.28 6.96
C LYS A 84 -5.76 5.53 6.11
N LYS A 85 -5.52 5.46 4.80
CA LYS A 85 -5.80 6.57 3.88
C LYS A 85 -7.28 6.92 3.84
N GLU A 86 -8.17 5.94 3.87
CA GLU A 86 -9.61 6.18 3.87
C GLU A 86 -10.08 6.88 5.16
N LYS A 87 -9.61 6.41 6.32
CA LYS A 87 -9.87 7.09 7.61
C LYS A 87 -9.35 8.53 7.60
N LEU A 88 -8.17 8.75 7.02
CA LEU A 88 -7.57 10.06 6.89
C LEU A 88 -8.39 10.96 5.96
N ARG A 89 -8.85 10.45 4.80
CA ARG A 89 -9.76 11.18 3.91
C ARG A 89 -11.08 11.54 4.58
N ALA A 90 -11.66 10.63 5.36
CA ALA A 90 -12.88 10.91 6.13
C ALA A 90 -12.68 12.04 7.17
N SER A 91 -11.46 12.20 7.69
CA SER A 91 -11.14 13.30 8.61
C SER A 91 -11.02 14.67 7.92
N PHE A 92 -10.85 14.71 6.60
CA PHE A 92 -10.73 15.95 5.81
C PHE A 92 -12.07 16.60 5.48
N VAL A 93 -13.17 15.85 5.60
CA VAL A 93 -14.54 16.28 5.24
C VAL A 93 -15.29 16.85 6.46
N LYS A 94 -14.56 17.20 7.53
CA LYS A 94 -15.13 17.73 8.77
C LYS A 94 -15.08 19.24 8.84
#